data_AF-X0WDF5-F1
#
_entry.id   AF-X0WDF5-F1
#
_cell.length_a   1.000
_cell.length_b   1.000
_cell.length_c   1.000
_cell.angle_alpha   90.00
_cell.angle_beta   90.00
_cell.angle_gamma   90.00
#
_symmetry.space_group_name_H-M   'P 1'
#
loop_
_entity.id
_entity.type
_entity.pdbx_description
1 polymer ?
#
loop_
_entity_poly.entity_id
_entity_poly.type
_entity_poly.pdbx_seq_one_letter_code
_entity_poly.pdbx_strand_id
1 'polypeptide(L)'
;MKEKIKRIFISYAKEDSGAARKLFEHLQRAGFNPWLDTESILPGQRWRNAIRDAIRNSAYVLAILSNNSVSKRGYVQKELKEALEILDELPDSEIFIIPIRLDPCSPSNERLKDLQWLDLFPSWEKGLSKLFRALGQKFEDIPLHLTSINADVVELKFFEAGSDAPPLSEREYDNSFESSEIRYIYWELDLAGPRSDKRLDFKIRAVWYSPDGEGLLKHDHWAYREPEWTTSQHWKRHDS
;
A
#
# COMPACT_ATOMS: atom_id res chain seq x y z
N MET A 1 -4.51 4.54 28.11
CA MET A 1 -4.58 5.64 27.12
C MET A 1 -4.83 4.99 25.77
N LYS A 2 -5.85 5.39 25.00
CA LYS A 2 -6.01 4.89 23.63
C LYS A 2 -4.86 5.46 22.80
N GLU A 3 -4.08 4.62 22.12
CA GLU A 3 -3.14 5.12 21.12
C GLU A 3 -3.91 5.97 20.10
N LYS A 4 -3.44 7.20 19.89
CA LYS A 4 -4.07 8.12 18.96
C LYS A 4 -3.67 7.68 17.56
N ILE A 5 -4.62 7.17 16.77
CA ILE A 5 -4.37 6.75 15.39
C ILE A 5 -3.75 7.94 14.64
N LYS A 6 -2.49 7.79 14.24
CA LYS A 6 -1.69 8.84 13.60
C LYS A 6 -2.33 9.21 12.26
N ARG A 7 -2.72 10.47 12.12
CA ARG A 7 -3.30 10.99 10.87
C ARG A 7 -2.21 11.18 9.82
N ILE A 8 -2.54 10.88 8.57
CA ILE A 8 -1.67 11.08 7.41
C ILE A 8 -2.33 12.08 6.46
N PHE A 9 -1.80 13.30 6.38
CA PHE A 9 -2.31 14.30 5.45
C PHE A 9 -1.80 14.04 4.03
N ILE A 10 -2.67 14.07 3.03
CA ILE A 10 -2.30 13.93 1.63
C ILE A 10 -2.40 15.29 0.94
N SER A 11 -1.25 15.89 0.64
CA SER A 11 -1.12 17.12 -0.14
C SER A 11 -0.95 16.77 -1.62
N TYR A 12 -1.80 17.30 -2.49
CA TYR A 12 -1.78 16.99 -3.92
C TYR A 12 -2.25 18.19 -4.76
N ALA A 13 -1.83 18.24 -6.02
CA ALA A 13 -2.43 19.17 -6.98
C ALA A 13 -3.72 18.59 -7.56
N LYS A 14 -4.66 19.45 -7.96
CA LYS A 14 -5.96 19.02 -8.48
C LYS A 14 -5.86 18.03 -9.64
N GLU A 15 -4.84 18.20 -10.48
CA GLU A 15 -4.49 17.33 -11.61
C GLU A 15 -4.12 15.90 -11.18
N ASP A 16 -3.57 15.75 -9.98
CA ASP A 16 -3.13 14.49 -9.40
C ASP A 16 -4.21 13.84 -8.50
N SER A 17 -5.43 14.39 -8.49
CA SER A 17 -6.55 13.93 -7.64
C SER A 17 -6.85 12.44 -7.76
N GLY A 18 -6.76 11.87 -8.97
CA GLY A 18 -6.97 10.43 -9.18
C GLY A 18 -5.94 9.57 -8.44
N ALA A 19 -4.66 9.95 -8.50
CA ALA A 19 -3.60 9.26 -7.79
C ALA A 19 -3.69 9.47 -6.27
N ALA A 20 -4.02 10.69 -5.83
CA ALA A 20 -4.22 11.01 -4.42
C ALA A 20 -5.36 10.19 -3.80
N ARG A 21 -6.49 10.07 -4.50
CA ARG A 21 -7.62 9.23 -4.08
C ARG A 21 -7.24 7.76 -4.04
N LYS A 22 -6.55 7.25 -5.07
CA LYS A 22 -6.07 5.86 -5.08
C LYS A 22 -5.18 5.57 -3.87
N LEU A 23 -4.23 6.46 -3.57
CA LEU A 23 -3.35 6.34 -2.41
C LEU A 23 -4.12 6.41 -1.07
N PHE A 24 -5.09 7.31 -0.96
CA PHE A 24 -5.99 7.41 0.20
C PHE A 24 -6.69 6.08 0.47
N GLU A 25 -7.27 5.45 -0.54
CA GLU A 25 -7.93 4.14 -0.39
C GLU A 25 -6.95 3.03 0.02
N HIS A 26 -5.73 3.02 -0.53
CA HIS A 26 -4.70 2.06 -0.11
C HIS A 26 -4.31 2.24 1.36
N LEU A 27 -4.12 3.48 1.81
CA LEU A 27 -3.80 3.78 3.20
C LEU A 27 -4.95 3.39 4.14
N GLN A 28 -6.22 3.65 3.76
CA GLN A 28 -7.38 3.20 4.52
C GLN A 28 -7.45 1.67 4.63
N ARG A 29 -7.26 0.96 3.52
CA ARG A 29 -7.25 -0.52 3.50
C ARG A 29 -6.12 -1.10 4.34
N ALA A 30 -4.98 -0.41 4.43
CA ALA A 30 -3.85 -0.78 5.27
C ALA A 30 -4.04 -0.37 6.75
N GLY A 31 -5.21 0.13 7.17
CA GLY A 31 -5.51 0.45 8.56
C GLY A 31 -4.99 1.80 9.06
N PHE A 32 -4.45 2.64 8.15
CA PHE A 32 -4.05 4.01 8.52
C PHE A 32 -5.26 4.95 8.59
N ASN A 33 -5.02 6.17 9.09
CA ASN A 33 -5.99 7.26 9.13
C ASN A 33 -5.59 8.37 8.13
N PRO A 34 -5.73 8.14 6.81
CA PRO A 34 -5.43 9.16 5.83
C PRO A 34 -6.48 10.27 5.87
N TRP A 35 -6.05 11.48 5.51
CA TRP A 35 -6.87 12.66 5.42
C TRP A 35 -6.66 13.31 4.05
N LEU A 36 -7.76 13.42 3.29
CA LEU A 36 -7.81 14.03 1.97
C LEU A 36 -8.93 15.07 1.97
N ASP A 37 -8.66 16.27 1.50
CA ASP A 37 -9.57 17.42 1.56
C ASP A 37 -10.98 17.13 1.01
N THR A 38 -11.07 16.46 -0.15
CA THR A 38 -12.31 16.10 -0.83
C THR A 38 -13.12 15.04 -0.10
N GLU A 39 -12.49 14.25 0.76
CA GLU A 39 -13.13 13.14 1.48
C GLU A 39 -13.39 13.48 2.95
N SER A 40 -12.63 14.43 3.53
CA SER A 40 -12.55 14.65 4.97
C SER A 40 -13.08 15.99 5.45
N ILE A 41 -13.26 16.98 4.57
CA ILE A 41 -13.86 18.27 4.93
C ILE A 41 -15.39 18.15 4.90
N LEU A 42 -16.04 18.47 6.02
CA LEU A 42 -17.50 18.41 6.13
C LEU A 42 -18.16 19.66 5.50
N PRO A 43 -19.37 19.51 4.91
CA PRO A 43 -20.16 20.64 4.47
C PRO A 43 -20.33 21.69 5.58
N GLY A 44 -20.05 22.96 5.27
CA GLY A 44 -20.11 24.07 6.23
C GLY A 44 -18.82 24.33 7.01
N GLN A 45 -17.81 23.45 6.94
CA GLN A 45 -16.48 23.77 7.49
C GLN A 45 -15.77 24.82 6.65
N ARG A 46 -15.05 25.71 7.33
CA ARG A 46 -14.12 26.63 6.65
C ARG A 46 -12.91 25.84 6.17
N TRP A 47 -12.92 25.47 4.89
CA TRP A 47 -11.88 24.70 4.20
C TRP A 47 -10.45 25.04 4.64
N ARG A 48 -10.07 26.32 4.61
CA ARG A 48 -8.73 26.79 4.98
C ARG A 48 -8.33 26.44 6.42
N ASN A 49 -9.27 26.49 7.36
CA ASN A 49 -8.97 26.16 8.76
C ASN A 49 -8.85 24.65 8.93
N ALA A 50 -9.79 23.90 8.33
CA ALA A 50 -9.79 22.44 8.38
C ALA A 50 -8.47 21.83 7.87
N ILE A 51 -7.91 22.37 6.77
CA ILE A 51 -6.64 21.89 6.24
C ILE A 51 -5.48 22.19 7.18
N ARG A 52 -5.38 23.42 7.70
CA ARG A 52 -4.32 23.77 8.64
C ARG A 52 -4.35 22.91 9.89
N ASP A 53 -5.54 22.72 10.43
CA ASP A 53 -5.75 21.85 11.57
C ASP A 53 -5.41 20.40 11.21
N ALA A 54 -5.69 19.96 9.98
CA ALA A 54 -5.32 18.63 9.52
C ALA A 54 -3.80 18.44 9.46
N ILE A 55 -3.05 19.38 8.85
CA ILE A 55 -1.59 19.35 8.76
C ILE A 55 -0.96 19.29 10.15
N ARG A 56 -1.34 20.21 11.05
CA ARG A 56 -0.77 20.32 12.41
C ARG A 56 -1.03 19.09 13.29
N ASN A 57 -2.13 18.39 13.05
CA ASN A 57 -2.51 17.20 13.82
C ASN A 57 -2.13 15.89 13.12
N SER A 58 -1.39 15.96 12.01
CA SER A 58 -0.90 14.78 11.31
C SER A 58 0.46 14.35 11.85
N ALA A 59 0.73 13.05 11.81
CA ALA A 59 2.07 12.53 12.05
C ALA A 59 2.91 12.55 10.78
N TYR A 60 2.25 12.47 9.62
CA TYR A 60 2.90 12.47 8.32
C TYR A 60 2.13 13.37 7.34
N VAL A 61 2.88 14.02 6.46
CA VAL A 61 2.39 14.79 5.31
C VAL A 61 2.96 14.16 4.06
N LEU A 62 2.11 13.56 3.24
CA LEU A 62 2.47 13.01 1.94
C LEU A 62 2.34 14.12 0.90
N ALA A 63 3.46 14.58 0.35
CA ALA A 63 3.48 15.63 -0.67
C ALA A 63 3.55 14.98 -2.06
N ILE A 64 2.41 14.86 -2.74
CA ILE A 64 2.30 14.27 -4.08
C ILE A 64 2.80 15.26 -5.13
N LEU A 65 3.75 14.82 -5.94
CA LEU A 65 4.45 15.57 -6.96
C LEU A 65 4.37 14.83 -8.30
N SER A 66 4.21 15.60 -9.37
CA SER A 66 4.21 15.17 -10.76
C SER A 66 4.72 16.32 -11.62
N ASN A 67 5.07 16.04 -12.88
CA ASN A 67 5.42 17.09 -13.83
C ASN A 67 4.31 18.15 -13.99
N ASN A 68 3.05 17.76 -13.75
CA ASN A 68 1.89 18.66 -13.80
C ASN A 68 1.76 19.56 -12.56
N SER A 69 2.33 19.17 -11.42
CA SER A 69 2.22 19.92 -10.16
C SER A 69 3.48 20.71 -9.80
N VAL A 70 4.68 20.21 -10.11
CA VAL A 70 5.95 20.88 -9.75
C VAL A 70 6.15 22.22 -10.46
N SER A 71 5.57 22.37 -11.66
CA SER A 71 5.68 23.57 -12.50
C SER A 71 4.68 24.68 -12.16
N LYS A 72 3.68 24.41 -11.32
CA LYS A 72 2.60 25.35 -11.00
C LYS A 72 2.84 26.11 -9.71
N ARG A 73 2.52 27.41 -9.74
CA ARG A 73 2.36 28.24 -8.53
C ARG A 73 0.91 28.18 -8.07
N GLY A 74 0.66 28.05 -6.77
CA GLY A 74 -0.72 27.94 -6.28
C GLY A 74 -0.88 27.54 -4.82
N TYR A 75 -2.11 27.20 -4.46
CA TYR A 75 -2.59 26.93 -3.10
C TYR A 75 -1.87 25.73 -2.42
N VAL A 76 -1.53 24.69 -3.17
CA VAL A 76 -0.69 23.55 -2.71
C VAL A 76 0.62 24.03 -2.11
N GLN A 77 1.23 25.08 -2.68
CA GLN A 77 2.48 25.64 -2.14
C GLN A 77 2.29 26.26 -0.76
N LYS A 78 1.11 26.78 -0.43
CA LYS A 78 0.84 27.38 0.88
C LYS A 78 0.67 26.32 1.96
N GLU A 79 -0.02 25.23 1.65
CA GLU A 79 -0.18 24.08 2.55
C GLU A 79 1.15 23.38 2.78
N LEU A 80 1.88 23.15 1.70
CA LEU A 80 3.22 22.60 1.74
C LEU A 80 4.18 23.51 2.51
N LYS A 81 4.05 24.84 2.38
CA LYS A 81 4.83 25.79 3.18
C LYS A 81 4.55 25.62 4.68
N GLU A 82 3.29 25.47 5.08
CA GLU A 82 2.94 25.28 6.49
C GLU A 82 3.45 23.94 7.03
N ALA A 83 3.36 22.86 6.24
CA ALA A 83 3.96 21.58 6.60
C ALA A 83 5.49 21.69 6.72
N LEU A 84 6.13 22.38 5.79
CA LEU A 84 7.56 22.65 5.82
C LEU A 84 7.94 23.47 7.06
N GLU A 85 7.22 24.53 7.41
CA GLU A 85 7.47 25.28 8.65
C GLU A 85 7.43 24.39 9.89
N ILE A 86 6.48 23.45 9.97
CA ILE A 86 6.43 22.46 11.06
C ILE A 86 7.64 21.53 11.03
N LEU A 87 8.06 21.07 9.84
CA LEU A 87 9.23 20.20 9.70
C LEU A 87 10.50 20.84 10.26
N ASP A 88 10.69 22.16 10.11
CA ASP A 88 11.87 22.88 10.65
C ASP A 88 11.90 22.93 12.18
N GLU A 89 10.76 22.72 12.84
CA GLU A 89 10.65 22.73 14.30
C GLU A 89 10.86 21.32 14.90
N LEU A 90 10.88 20.28 14.07
CA LEU A 90 11.08 18.89 14.48
C LEU A 90 12.58 18.50 14.45
N PRO A 91 13.00 17.49 15.22
CA PRO A 91 14.35 16.96 15.11
C PRO A 91 14.64 16.39 13.71
N ASP A 92 15.86 16.55 13.20
CA ASP A 92 16.27 16.05 11.87
C ASP A 92 16.02 14.55 11.65
N SER A 93 15.94 13.76 12.72
CA SER A 93 15.65 12.33 12.68
C SER A 93 14.17 11.99 12.46
N GLU A 94 13.27 12.96 12.59
CA GLU A 94 11.82 12.72 12.54
C GLU A 94 11.28 12.86 11.11
N ILE A 95 10.64 11.79 10.63
CA ILE A 95 10.00 11.78 9.31
C ILE A 95 8.63 12.41 9.45
N PHE A 96 8.48 13.66 9.00
CA PHE A 96 7.19 14.34 8.95
C PHE A 96 6.67 14.53 7.52
N ILE A 97 7.49 15.01 6.59
CA ILE A 97 7.09 15.16 5.18
C ILE A 97 7.72 14.04 4.35
N ILE A 98 6.89 13.37 3.55
CA ILE A 98 7.32 12.36 2.58
C ILE A 98 6.97 12.87 1.17
N PRO A 99 7.96 13.32 0.38
CA PRO A 99 7.74 13.64 -1.02
C PRO A 99 7.44 12.36 -1.82
N ILE A 100 6.31 12.33 -2.51
CA ILE A 100 5.86 11.20 -3.33
C ILE A 100 5.80 11.65 -4.79
N ARG A 101 6.59 11.04 -5.66
CA ARG A 101 6.59 11.35 -7.10
C ARG A 101 5.76 10.34 -7.88
N LEU A 102 4.90 10.84 -8.78
CA LEU A 102 4.06 10.05 -9.68
C LEU A 102 4.70 9.81 -11.05
N ASP A 103 5.66 10.65 -11.42
CA ASP A 103 6.45 10.56 -12.64
C ASP A 103 7.86 11.14 -12.40
N PRO A 104 8.83 10.92 -13.33
CA PRO A 104 10.17 11.49 -13.22
C PRO A 104 10.11 13.02 -13.21
N CYS A 105 10.10 13.59 -12.01
CA CYS A 105 10.10 15.02 -11.75
C CYS A 105 11.05 15.36 -10.60
N SER A 106 11.40 16.64 -10.47
CA SER A 106 12.15 17.16 -9.32
C SER A 106 11.28 18.19 -8.58
N PRO A 107 11.19 18.13 -7.24
CA PRO A 107 10.49 19.16 -6.47
C PRO A 107 11.07 20.55 -6.81
N SER A 108 10.19 21.55 -6.95
CA SER A 108 10.62 22.93 -7.21
C SER A 108 11.08 23.67 -5.95
N ASN A 109 10.76 23.15 -4.76
CA ASN A 109 11.17 23.70 -3.47
C ASN A 109 12.45 23.00 -2.99
N GLU A 110 13.53 23.77 -2.73
CA GLU A 110 14.83 23.23 -2.29
C GLU A 110 14.72 22.36 -1.04
N ARG A 111 13.88 22.75 -0.08
CA ARG A 111 13.70 22.00 1.17
C ARG A 111 13.08 20.62 0.95
N LEU A 112 12.28 20.46 -0.09
CA LEU A 112 11.80 19.14 -0.49
C LEU A 112 12.86 18.34 -1.26
N LYS A 113 13.80 19.01 -1.93
CA LYS A 113 14.90 18.33 -2.60
C LYS A 113 15.91 17.74 -1.61
N ASP A 114 16.04 18.36 -0.44
CA ASP A 114 16.90 17.88 0.64
C ASP A 114 16.34 16.63 1.34
N LEU A 115 15.06 16.32 1.13
CA LEU A 115 14.40 15.12 1.66
C LEU A 115 14.55 13.93 0.70
N GLN A 116 14.60 12.73 1.27
CA GLN A 116 14.50 11.50 0.48
C GLN A 116 13.13 11.38 -0.17
N TRP A 117 13.10 11.12 -1.47
CA TRP A 117 11.84 10.95 -2.22
C TRP A 117 11.40 9.50 -2.29
N LEU A 118 10.08 9.31 -2.40
CA LEU A 118 9.45 8.05 -2.71
C LEU A 118 8.83 8.10 -4.10
N ASP A 119 9.11 7.09 -4.92
CA ASP A 119 8.53 6.98 -6.26
C ASP A 119 7.41 5.94 -6.27
N LEU A 120 6.25 6.32 -6.79
CA LEU A 120 5.16 5.39 -7.14
C LEU A 120 5.23 4.92 -8.61
N PHE A 121 6.36 5.18 -9.27
CA PHE A 121 6.70 4.74 -10.62
C PHE A 121 8.11 4.14 -10.63
N PRO A 122 8.47 3.30 -11.62
CA PRO A 122 7.58 2.72 -12.64
C PRO A 122 6.57 1.71 -12.05
N SER A 123 6.77 1.28 -10.79
CA SER A 123 5.91 0.32 -10.11
C SER A 123 5.23 0.94 -8.88
N TRP A 124 3.91 1.12 -8.98
CA TRP A 124 3.06 1.62 -7.90
C TRP A 124 3.15 0.76 -6.63
N GLU A 125 3.11 -0.57 -6.79
CA GLU A 125 3.08 -1.50 -5.66
C GLU A 125 4.43 -1.53 -4.91
N LYS A 126 5.56 -1.49 -5.62
CA LYS A 126 6.88 -1.39 -4.98
C LYS A 126 7.01 -0.08 -4.20
N GLY A 127 6.52 1.03 -4.77
CA GLY A 127 6.48 2.32 -4.09
C GLY A 127 5.59 2.30 -2.84
N LEU A 128 4.40 1.70 -2.93
CA LEU A 128 3.47 1.57 -1.82
C LEU A 128 4.05 0.75 -0.66
N SER A 129 4.74 -0.36 -0.96
CA SER A 129 5.43 -1.16 0.06
C SER A 129 6.51 -0.37 0.81
N LYS A 130 7.30 0.45 0.07
CA LYS A 130 8.27 1.36 0.69
C LYS A 130 7.59 2.41 1.57
N LEU A 131 6.45 2.94 1.14
CA LEU A 131 5.70 3.94 1.90
C LEU A 131 5.21 3.33 3.22
N PHE A 132 4.62 2.15 3.19
CA PHE A 132 4.13 1.48 4.40
C PHE A 132 5.24 1.21 5.42
N ARG A 133 6.43 0.79 4.96
CA ARG A 133 7.62 0.71 5.81
C ARG A 133 7.99 2.06 6.43
N ALA A 134 7.99 3.14 5.64
CA ALA A 134 8.31 4.48 6.13
C ALA A 134 7.31 5.00 7.18
N LEU A 135 6.04 4.60 7.06
CA LEU A 135 4.97 4.92 8.01
C LEU A 135 5.00 4.05 9.29
N GLY A 136 6.04 3.23 9.46
CA GLY A 136 6.23 2.39 10.64
C GLY A 136 5.36 1.14 10.68
N GLN A 137 4.75 0.76 9.55
CA GLN A 137 4.00 -0.48 9.47
C GLN A 137 4.96 -1.66 9.38
N LYS A 138 5.00 -2.46 10.43
CA LYS A 138 5.51 -3.83 10.34
C LYS A 138 4.49 -4.61 9.53
N PHE A 139 4.94 -5.23 8.44
CA PHE A 139 4.08 -6.08 7.59
C PHE A 139 3.50 -7.29 8.34
N GLU A 140 3.96 -7.55 9.57
CA GLU A 140 3.54 -8.63 10.45
C GLU A 140 2.15 -8.42 11.08
N ASP A 141 1.61 -7.18 11.11
CA ASP A 141 0.40 -6.85 11.89
C ASP A 141 -0.79 -6.34 11.06
N ILE A 142 -0.79 -6.52 9.74
CA ILE A 142 -1.99 -6.20 8.93
C ILE A 142 -2.85 -7.46 8.83
N PRO A 143 -3.96 -7.58 9.56
CA PRO A 143 -4.98 -8.55 9.21
C PRO A 143 -5.49 -8.18 7.81
N LEU A 144 -5.08 -8.94 6.80
CA LEU A 144 -5.49 -8.71 5.43
C LEU A 144 -6.93 -9.23 5.26
N HIS A 145 -7.90 -8.42 5.68
CA HIS A 145 -9.31 -8.76 5.55
C HIS A 145 -9.79 -8.54 4.11
N LEU A 146 -10.17 -9.63 3.46
CA LEU A 146 -10.73 -9.67 2.12
C LEU A 146 -12.25 -9.47 2.18
N THR A 147 -12.69 -8.21 2.17
CA THR A 147 -14.11 -7.84 2.30
C THR A 147 -15.02 -8.54 1.29
N SER A 148 -14.54 -8.78 0.06
CA SER A 148 -15.31 -9.44 -1.00
C SER A 148 -15.71 -10.88 -0.68
N ILE A 149 -14.97 -11.55 0.20
CA ILE A 149 -15.21 -12.93 0.61
C ILE A 149 -15.34 -13.09 2.13
N ASN A 150 -15.39 -11.96 2.85
CA ASN A 150 -15.47 -11.85 4.30
C ASN A 150 -14.53 -12.88 4.97
N ALA A 151 -13.24 -12.76 4.70
CA ALA A 151 -12.21 -13.66 5.21
C ALA A 151 -10.91 -12.91 5.43
N ASP A 152 -10.14 -13.33 6.43
CA ASP A 152 -8.80 -12.86 6.71
C ASP A 152 -7.78 -13.79 6.04
N VAL A 153 -6.73 -13.20 5.46
CA VAL A 153 -5.53 -13.98 5.12
C VAL A 153 -4.82 -14.34 6.41
N VAL A 154 -4.72 -15.64 6.66
CA VAL A 154 -4.01 -16.20 7.81
C VAL A 154 -2.53 -16.31 7.49
N GLU A 155 -2.22 -16.86 6.31
CA GLU A 155 -0.84 -17.13 5.92
C GLU A 155 -0.70 -17.12 4.40
N LEU A 156 0.45 -16.63 3.92
CA LEU A 156 0.90 -16.81 2.54
C LEU A 156 2.30 -17.43 2.60
N LYS A 157 2.43 -18.64 2.07
CA LYS A 157 3.68 -19.41 2.05
C LYS A 157 4.07 -19.71 0.61
N PHE A 158 5.36 -19.98 0.43
CA PHE A 158 5.91 -20.43 -0.84
C PHE A 158 6.75 -21.68 -0.62
N PHE A 159 6.76 -22.59 -1.60
CA PHE A 159 7.64 -23.76 -1.60
C PHE A 159 8.08 -24.07 -3.03
N GLU A 160 9.24 -24.71 -3.19
CA GLU A 160 9.69 -25.22 -4.47
C GLU A 160 9.35 -26.71 -4.62
N ALA A 161 8.94 -27.12 -5.82
CA ALA A 161 8.75 -28.53 -6.14
C ALA A 161 8.86 -28.76 -7.66
N GLY A 162 8.84 -30.04 -8.06
CA GLY A 162 8.74 -30.42 -9.47
C GLY A 162 7.37 -30.08 -10.09
N SER A 163 7.05 -30.76 -11.19
CA SER A 163 5.78 -30.56 -11.91
C SER A 163 4.56 -30.77 -11.03
N ASP A 164 4.67 -31.67 -10.07
CA ASP A 164 3.61 -32.07 -9.16
C ASP A 164 3.95 -31.60 -7.74
N ALA A 165 2.95 -31.03 -7.06
CA ALA A 165 3.12 -30.58 -5.69
C ALA A 165 3.18 -31.79 -4.74
N PRO A 166 4.15 -31.85 -3.81
CA PRO A 166 4.20 -32.91 -2.82
C PRO A 166 3.02 -32.80 -1.84
N PRO A 167 2.74 -33.90 -1.09
CA PRO A 167 1.81 -33.87 0.03
C PRO A 167 2.14 -32.75 1.02
N LEU A 168 1.14 -32.24 1.73
CA LEU A 168 1.31 -31.12 2.68
C LEU A 168 2.39 -31.39 3.74
N SER A 169 2.54 -32.63 4.18
CA SER A 169 3.54 -33.04 5.17
C SER A 169 4.98 -33.00 4.69
N GLU A 170 5.19 -32.91 3.37
CA GLU A 170 6.50 -32.95 2.71
C GLU A 170 6.87 -31.60 2.10
N ARG A 171 6.05 -30.56 2.27
CA ARG A 171 6.33 -29.22 1.75
C ARG A 171 7.34 -28.51 2.65
N GLU A 172 8.45 -28.10 2.05
CA GLU A 172 9.44 -27.24 2.69
C GLU A 172 9.24 -25.81 2.20
N TYR A 173 8.91 -24.92 3.13
CA TYR A 173 8.55 -23.53 2.82
C TYR A 173 9.75 -22.60 2.98
N ASP A 174 9.93 -21.69 2.03
CA ASP A 174 10.98 -20.67 2.03
C ASP A 174 10.42 -19.35 1.45
N ASN A 175 11.14 -18.25 1.67
CA ASN A 175 10.86 -16.95 1.07
C ASN A 175 11.90 -16.54 0.01
N SER A 176 12.91 -17.38 -0.22
CA SER A 176 13.93 -17.21 -1.25
C SER A 176 14.22 -18.53 -1.96
N PHE A 177 14.34 -18.49 -3.28
CA PHE A 177 14.54 -19.69 -4.11
C PHE A 177 15.68 -19.45 -5.09
N GLU A 178 16.61 -20.39 -5.17
CA GLU A 178 17.73 -20.31 -6.12
C GLU A 178 17.26 -20.70 -7.53
N SER A 179 17.69 -19.93 -8.53
CA SER A 179 17.42 -20.25 -9.93
C SER A 179 18.30 -21.40 -10.41
N SER A 180 17.98 -22.64 -10.04
CA SER A 180 18.67 -23.83 -10.55
C SER A 180 17.74 -25.02 -10.82
N GLU A 181 17.88 -25.59 -12.02
CA GLU A 181 17.12 -26.71 -12.60
C GLU A 181 15.57 -26.53 -12.68
N ILE A 182 14.89 -27.45 -13.39
CA ILE A 182 13.45 -27.41 -13.71
C ILE A 182 12.63 -27.61 -12.43
N ARG A 183 12.49 -26.55 -11.64
CA ARG A 183 11.67 -26.46 -10.43
C ARG A 183 10.69 -25.31 -10.56
N TYR A 184 9.53 -25.46 -9.93
CA TYR A 184 8.49 -24.45 -9.91
C TYR A 184 8.27 -23.95 -8.49
N ILE A 185 8.02 -22.64 -8.38
CA ILE A 185 7.61 -22.03 -7.11
C ILE A 185 6.09 -22.13 -7.02
N TYR A 186 5.60 -22.69 -5.93
CA TYR A 186 4.19 -22.72 -5.59
C TYR A 186 3.91 -21.63 -4.56
N TRP A 187 2.74 -21.01 -4.64
CA TRP A 187 2.19 -20.21 -3.55
C TRP A 187 1.07 -20.99 -2.87
N GLU A 188 0.93 -20.80 -1.56
CA GLU A 188 -0.12 -21.36 -0.72
C GLU A 188 -0.73 -20.24 0.14
N LEU A 189 -2.04 -20.05 0.02
CA LEU A 189 -2.82 -19.03 0.70
C LEU A 189 -3.83 -19.68 1.65
N ASP A 190 -3.66 -19.43 2.94
CA ASP A 190 -4.59 -19.85 3.98
C ASP A 190 -5.52 -18.70 4.33
N LEU A 191 -6.83 -18.98 4.30
CA LEU A 191 -7.88 -18.02 4.62
C LEU A 191 -8.68 -18.52 5.82
N ALA A 192 -9.07 -17.62 6.71
CA ALA A 192 -10.03 -17.89 7.79
C ALA A 192 -11.18 -16.88 7.73
N GLY A 193 -12.38 -17.31 8.10
CA GLY A 193 -13.53 -16.41 8.12
C GLY A 193 -14.76 -17.05 8.75
N PRO A 194 -15.82 -16.25 8.97
CA PRO A 194 -17.08 -16.78 9.44
C PRO A 194 -17.67 -17.81 8.46
N ARG A 195 -18.51 -18.68 9.00
CA ARG A 195 -19.30 -19.60 8.19
C ARG A 195 -20.18 -18.84 7.22
N SER A 196 -20.38 -19.43 6.05
CA SER A 196 -21.29 -18.93 5.03
C SER A 196 -22.35 -19.99 4.76
N ASP A 197 -23.59 -19.56 4.60
CA ASP A 197 -24.70 -20.44 4.21
C ASP A 197 -24.62 -20.87 2.74
N LYS A 198 -23.73 -20.23 1.96
CA LYS A 198 -23.55 -20.47 0.53
C LYS A 198 -22.09 -20.64 0.19
N ARG A 199 -21.83 -21.43 -0.85
CA ARG A 199 -20.51 -21.52 -1.47
C ARG A 199 -20.09 -20.14 -1.98
N LEU A 200 -18.85 -19.78 -1.71
CA LEU A 200 -18.23 -18.54 -2.16
C LEU A 200 -17.16 -18.89 -3.19
N ASP A 201 -17.43 -18.64 -4.47
CA ASP A 201 -16.45 -18.76 -5.53
C ASP A 201 -15.74 -17.41 -5.74
N PHE A 202 -14.42 -17.44 -5.86
CA PHE A 202 -13.61 -16.24 -6.02
C PHE A 202 -12.36 -16.52 -6.83
N LYS A 203 -11.72 -15.45 -7.31
CA LYS A 203 -10.53 -15.54 -8.14
C LYS A 203 -9.33 -14.94 -7.40
N ILE A 204 -8.30 -15.76 -7.24
CA ILE A 204 -6.98 -15.32 -6.76
C ILE A 204 -6.15 -14.98 -7.98
N ARG A 205 -5.59 -13.76 -8.02
CA ARG A 205 -4.66 -13.34 -9.07
C ARG A 205 -3.27 -13.21 -8.45
N ALA A 206 -2.40 -14.15 -8.77
CA ALA A 206 -0.98 -14.05 -8.45
C ALA A 206 -0.28 -13.17 -9.50
N VAL A 207 0.48 -12.18 -9.04
CA VAL A 207 1.25 -11.27 -9.89
C VAL A 207 2.71 -11.34 -9.48
N TRP A 208 3.55 -11.80 -10.40
CA TRP A 208 4.99 -11.90 -10.20
C TRP A 208 5.66 -10.71 -10.86
N TYR A 209 6.59 -10.11 -10.14
CA TYR A 209 7.37 -8.98 -10.61
C TYR A 209 8.82 -9.40 -10.78
N SER A 210 9.40 -9.11 -11.95
CA SER A 210 10.84 -9.15 -12.09
C SER A 210 11.53 -8.15 -11.16
N PRO A 211 12.84 -8.31 -10.88
CA PRO A 211 13.60 -7.40 -10.02
C PRO A 211 13.50 -5.92 -10.46
N ASP A 212 13.48 -5.64 -11.76
CA ASP A 212 13.28 -4.30 -12.34
C ASP A 212 11.82 -3.80 -12.27
N GLY A 213 10.84 -4.71 -12.09
CA GLY A 213 9.42 -4.40 -11.94
C GLY A 213 8.64 -4.30 -13.24
N GLU A 214 9.26 -4.63 -14.38
CA GLU A 214 8.64 -4.54 -15.71
C GLU A 214 7.98 -5.86 -16.15
N GLY A 215 8.52 -7.01 -15.73
CA GLY A 215 7.96 -8.33 -15.97
C GLY A 215 6.78 -8.62 -15.06
N LEU A 216 5.57 -8.57 -15.62
CA LEU A 216 4.31 -8.88 -14.95
C LEU A 216 3.79 -10.24 -15.44
N LEU A 217 4.22 -11.35 -14.83
CA LEU A 217 3.55 -12.63 -15.03
C LEU A 217 2.31 -12.66 -14.13
N LYS A 218 1.13 -12.87 -14.73
CA LYS A 218 -0.15 -12.89 -14.03
C LYS A 218 -0.81 -14.25 -14.21
N HIS A 219 -1.12 -14.90 -13.10
CA HIS A 219 -1.87 -16.16 -13.10
C HIS A 219 -3.16 -16.00 -12.31
N ASP A 220 -4.26 -16.31 -12.98
CA ASP A 220 -5.59 -16.35 -12.36
C ASP A 220 -5.87 -17.80 -11.89
N HIS A 221 -6.26 -17.95 -10.64
CA HIS A 221 -6.68 -19.21 -10.03
C HIS A 221 -8.10 -19.05 -9.47
N TRP A 222 -9.03 -19.85 -9.98
CA TRP A 222 -10.37 -19.94 -9.41
C TRP A 222 -10.33 -20.82 -8.17
N ALA A 223 -10.79 -20.25 -7.07
CA ALA A 223 -10.84 -20.84 -5.75
C ALA A 223 -12.29 -20.78 -5.23
N TYR A 224 -12.57 -21.55 -4.19
CA TYR A 224 -13.88 -21.55 -3.56
C TYR A 224 -13.79 -21.87 -2.07
N ARG A 225 -14.76 -21.38 -1.31
CA ARG A 225 -14.99 -21.80 0.08
C ARG A 225 -16.37 -22.44 0.16
N GLU A 226 -16.42 -23.71 0.57
CA GLU A 226 -17.68 -24.41 0.77
C GLU A 226 -18.49 -23.80 1.94
N PRO A 227 -19.82 -24.00 1.98
CA PRO A 227 -20.60 -23.69 3.16
C PRO A 227 -19.99 -24.33 4.42
N GLU A 228 -20.19 -23.67 5.57
CA GLU A 228 -19.67 -24.10 6.88
C GLU A 228 -18.14 -24.09 7.06
N TRP A 229 -17.34 -23.93 6.00
CA TRP A 229 -15.89 -23.83 6.13
C TRP A 229 -15.49 -22.52 6.82
N THR A 230 -14.83 -22.65 7.96
CA THR A 230 -14.23 -21.52 8.69
C THR A 230 -12.78 -21.27 8.28
N THR A 231 -12.15 -22.23 7.60
CA THR A 231 -10.80 -22.14 7.05
C THR A 231 -10.76 -22.77 5.68
N SER A 232 -9.93 -22.24 4.78
CA SER A 232 -9.70 -22.82 3.45
C SER A 232 -8.29 -22.54 2.98
N GLN A 233 -7.67 -23.52 2.33
CA GLN A 233 -6.33 -23.42 1.77
C GLN A 233 -6.39 -23.49 0.25
N HIS A 234 -5.64 -22.60 -0.41
CA HIS A 234 -5.58 -22.50 -1.87
C HIS A 234 -4.13 -22.46 -2.31
N TRP A 235 -3.78 -23.17 -3.38
CA TRP A 235 -2.41 -23.16 -3.87
C TRP A 235 -2.35 -23.33 -5.39
N LYS A 236 -1.31 -22.76 -6.01
CA LYS A 236 -1.06 -22.93 -7.43
C LYS A 236 0.43 -22.77 -7.73
N ARG A 237 0.87 -23.51 -8.75
CA ARG A 237 2.20 -23.39 -9.34
C ARG A 237 2.36 -22.07 -10.10
N HIS A 238 3.53 -21.47 -9.99
CA HIS A 238 3.99 -20.46 -10.93
C HIS A 238 4.67 -21.14 -12.12
N ASP A 239 4.10 -20.97 -13.30
CA ASP A 239 4.72 -21.37 -14.57
C ASP A 239 5.48 -20.15 -15.11
N SER A 240 6.81 -20.19 -15.07
CA SER A 240 7.70 -19.19 -15.67
C SER A 240 7.62 -19.17 -17.19
#